data_AF-B6QP88-F1
#
_entry.id   AF-B6QP88-F1
#
_cell.length_a   1.000
_cell.length_b   1.000
_cell.length_c   1.000
_cell.angle_alpha   90.00
_cell.angle_beta   90.00
_cell.angle_gamma   90.00
#
_symmetry.space_group_name_H-M   'P 1'
#
loop_
_entity.id
_entity.type
_entity.pdbx_description
1 polymer ?
#
loop_
_entity_poly.entity_id
_entity_poly.type
_entity_poly.pdbx_seq_one_letter_code
_entity_poly.pdbx_strand_id
1 'polypeptide(L)'
;MCAIFSFCPSSLGGAPYKNLPFRQKLTSLGLKSALILASTLVCLILALQWGGSVYPWSDSRVWGCFLGFGLLLALFGYMQYHQKDEYVIAASTPTNAGLNLIRSQCLVPLRVLSQRSVLLGCIFSCLLQGAMMTQTYYLPFYFQAVRGTDAQTSGFSILPYGVTISIATLISGTLVTLSGFYVPFMWVGSGIFVAGSGLLYTLSRSSPFAKWFGYQVFTGTGYGVMVVLAAADIPLGSTLVILAQCLGGSIGLAIAENVFRNALHTHLLALQGVDVPAVEAAGGAELQNVVPVELLGPVRDAFRVAVSDAFLVAVGLGGVAFLAFVGMERKRIIAKGG
;
A
#
# COMPACT_ATOMS: atom_id res chain seq x y z
N MET A 1 8.31 -7.02 -22.35
CA MET A 1 9.70 -7.56 -22.34
C MET A 1 10.35 -7.21 -21.02
N CYS A 2 10.53 -8.19 -20.14
CA CYS A 2 11.09 -8.03 -18.80
C CYS A 2 12.62 -7.89 -18.87
N ALA A 3 13.13 -6.69 -18.62
CA ALA A 3 14.53 -6.51 -18.25
C ALA A 3 14.64 -6.67 -16.73
N ILE A 4 15.04 -7.87 -16.29
CA ILE A 4 15.47 -8.13 -14.92
C ILE A 4 16.80 -7.40 -14.75
N PHE A 5 16.74 -6.14 -14.31
CA PHE A 5 17.93 -5.42 -13.88
C PHE A 5 18.40 -6.01 -12.54
N SER A 6 19.41 -6.87 -12.61
CA SER A 6 20.25 -7.26 -11.48
C SER A 6 21.00 -6.03 -10.97
N PHE A 7 20.36 -5.23 -10.12
CA PHE A 7 21.07 -4.34 -9.23
C PHE A 7 21.69 -5.19 -8.11
N CYS A 8 22.99 -5.48 -8.24
CA CYS A 8 23.80 -6.01 -7.15
C CYS A 8 24.23 -4.82 -6.28
N PRO A 9 23.67 -4.62 -5.07
CA PRO A 9 24.14 -3.56 -4.19
C PRO A 9 25.57 -3.89 -3.74
N SER A 10 26.53 -3.14 -4.27
CA SER A 10 27.97 -3.31 -4.09
C SER A 10 28.51 -2.86 -2.73
N SER A 11 27.67 -2.69 -1.69
CA SER A 11 28.14 -2.29 -0.35
C SER A 11 27.72 -3.20 0.81
N LEU A 12 27.15 -4.37 0.54
CA LEU A 12 27.08 -5.42 1.54
C LEU A 12 28.46 -6.07 1.65
N GLY A 13 29.20 -5.73 2.71
CA GLY A 13 30.44 -6.39 3.06
C GLY A 13 30.31 -7.91 2.90
N GLY A 14 31.22 -8.49 2.12
CA GLY A 14 31.37 -9.93 1.85
C GLY A 14 30.08 -10.76 1.92
N ALA A 15 29.25 -10.75 0.88
CA ALA A 15 28.06 -11.60 0.82
C ALA A 15 28.44 -13.08 1.07
N PRO A 16 28.02 -13.71 2.19
CA PRO A 16 28.44 -15.06 2.60
C PRO A 16 27.87 -16.19 1.72
N TYR A 17 27.25 -15.86 0.58
CA TYR A 17 26.46 -16.76 -0.27
C TYR A 17 27.08 -17.03 -1.64
N LYS A 18 28.25 -16.46 -1.94
CA LYS A 18 28.85 -16.55 -3.28
C LYS A 18 29.22 -17.99 -3.67
N ASN A 19 29.49 -18.85 -2.68
CA ASN A 19 30.04 -20.19 -2.89
C ASN A 19 29.12 -21.34 -2.41
N LEU A 20 27.83 -21.10 -2.14
CA LEU A 20 26.93 -22.14 -1.63
C LEU A 20 26.19 -22.89 -2.77
N PRO A 21 26.00 -24.21 -2.64
CA PRO A 21 25.22 -24.99 -3.60
C PRO A 21 23.76 -24.50 -3.65
N PHE A 22 23.14 -24.53 -4.84
CA PHE A 22 21.80 -23.98 -5.10
C PHE A 22 20.74 -24.45 -4.10
N ARG A 23 20.80 -25.72 -3.68
CA ARG A 23 19.88 -26.27 -2.68
C ARG A 23 20.02 -25.60 -1.31
N GLN A 24 21.24 -25.34 -0.85
CA GLN A 24 21.47 -24.66 0.44
C GLN A 24 21.04 -23.19 0.37
N LYS A 25 21.26 -22.54 -0.77
CA LYS A 25 20.78 -21.18 -1.05
C LYS A 25 19.25 -21.08 -1.02
N LEU A 26 18.55 -22.11 -1.51
CA LEU A 26 17.08 -22.16 -1.48
C LEU A 26 16.54 -22.38 -0.05
N THR A 27 17.16 -23.27 0.74
CA THR A 27 16.78 -23.46 2.15
C THR A 27 17.11 -22.26 3.04
N SER A 28 18.08 -21.43 2.67
CA SER A 28 18.45 -20.23 3.42
C SER A 28 17.50 -19.03 3.26
N LEU A 29 16.55 -19.09 2.32
CA LEU A 29 15.61 -17.99 2.06
C LEU A 29 14.49 -17.85 3.11
N GLY A 30 14.46 -18.71 4.14
CA GLY A 30 13.42 -18.63 5.18
C GLY A 30 12.01 -18.92 4.65
N LEU A 31 11.89 -19.77 3.62
CA LEU A 31 10.64 -20.02 2.88
C LEU A 31 9.47 -20.43 3.78
N LYS A 32 9.72 -21.18 4.87
CA LYS A 32 8.69 -21.57 5.84
C LYS A 32 8.04 -20.36 6.52
N SER A 33 8.86 -19.45 7.05
CA SER A 33 8.38 -18.23 7.71
C SER A 33 7.68 -17.31 6.70
N ALA A 34 8.20 -17.24 5.46
CA ALA A 34 7.57 -16.46 4.38
C ALA A 34 6.20 -17.00 3.97
N LEU A 35 6.03 -18.32 3.85
CA LEU A 35 4.75 -18.95 3.53
C LEU A 35 3.71 -18.72 4.61
N ILE A 36 4.08 -18.87 5.88
CA ILE A 36 3.17 -18.63 7.00
C ILE A 36 2.75 -17.16 7.03
N LEU A 37 3.70 -16.23 6.86
CA LEU A 37 3.38 -14.80 6.78
C LEU A 37 2.42 -14.51 5.62
N ALA A 38 2.68 -15.05 4.43
CA ALA A 38 1.79 -14.89 3.28
C ALA A 38 0.38 -15.44 3.57
N SER A 39 0.26 -16.62 4.15
CA SER A 39 -1.02 -17.20 4.57
C SER A 39 -1.75 -16.34 5.60
N THR A 40 -1.03 -15.81 6.60
CA THR A 40 -1.57 -14.86 7.57
C THR A 40 -2.18 -13.64 6.89
N LEU A 41 -1.44 -13.04 5.94
CA LEU A 41 -1.91 -11.85 5.22
C LEU A 41 -3.12 -12.15 4.31
N VAL A 42 -3.14 -13.31 3.65
CA VAL A 42 -4.30 -13.73 2.84
C VAL A 42 -5.54 -13.89 3.71
N CYS A 43 -5.44 -14.51 4.90
CA CYS A 43 -6.56 -14.61 5.84
C CYS A 43 -7.08 -13.22 6.25
N LEU A 44 -6.19 -12.27 6.52
CA LEU A 44 -6.58 -10.90 6.88
C LEU A 44 -7.30 -10.19 5.72
N ILE A 45 -6.74 -10.26 4.51
CA ILE A 45 -7.29 -9.58 3.33
C ILE A 45 -8.66 -10.16 2.97
N LEU A 46 -8.83 -11.49 2.99
CA LEU A 46 -10.12 -12.13 2.73
C LEU A 46 -11.18 -11.73 3.74
N ALA A 47 -10.83 -11.64 5.03
CA ALA A 47 -11.76 -11.18 6.06
C ALA A 47 -12.27 -9.76 5.78
N LEU A 48 -11.36 -8.85 5.41
CA LEU A 48 -11.69 -7.45 5.10
C LEU A 48 -12.45 -7.29 3.79
N GLN A 49 -12.12 -8.09 2.78
CA GLN A 49 -12.75 -8.01 1.47
C GLN A 49 -14.17 -8.57 1.50
N TRP A 50 -14.38 -9.70 2.19
CA TRP A 50 -15.68 -10.36 2.25
C TRP A 50 -16.62 -9.82 3.33
N GLY A 51 -16.07 -9.37 4.46
CA GLY A 51 -16.86 -8.89 5.59
C GLY A 51 -17.58 -7.59 5.25
N GLY A 52 -18.90 -7.57 5.30
CA GLY A 52 -19.74 -6.42 4.97
C GLY A 52 -20.18 -6.35 3.51
N SER A 53 -19.46 -6.97 2.58
CA SER A 53 -19.77 -6.93 1.14
C SER A 53 -20.48 -8.21 0.65
N VAL A 54 -19.85 -9.37 0.82
CA VAL A 54 -20.37 -10.68 0.38
C VAL A 54 -21.08 -11.38 1.53
N TYR A 55 -20.50 -11.30 2.73
CA TYR A 55 -21.09 -11.87 3.94
C TYR A 55 -21.25 -10.76 5.00
N PRO A 56 -22.30 -10.80 5.83
CA PRO A 56 -22.39 -9.93 6.99
C PRO A 56 -21.17 -10.07 7.90
N TRP A 57 -20.78 -9.01 8.61
CA TRP A 57 -19.66 -9.04 9.56
C TRP A 57 -19.83 -10.07 10.69
N SER A 58 -21.06 -10.50 10.97
CA SER A 58 -21.39 -11.55 11.94
C SER A 58 -21.24 -12.97 11.40
N ASP A 59 -20.96 -13.15 10.10
CA ASP A 59 -20.87 -14.47 9.48
C ASP A 59 -19.65 -15.27 9.97
N SER A 60 -19.84 -16.58 10.17
CA SER A 60 -18.80 -17.47 10.68
C SER A 60 -17.59 -17.59 9.78
N ARG A 61 -17.73 -17.36 8.46
CA ARG A 61 -16.61 -17.37 7.50
C ARG A 61 -15.67 -16.18 7.72
N VAL A 62 -16.23 -15.00 7.95
CA VAL A 62 -15.46 -13.77 8.22
C VAL A 62 -14.71 -13.90 9.54
N TRP A 63 -15.41 -14.34 10.60
CA TRP A 63 -14.77 -14.64 11.88
C TRP A 63 -13.74 -15.77 11.80
N GLY A 64 -13.99 -16.79 10.99
CA GLY A 64 -13.04 -17.87 10.71
C GLY A 64 -11.74 -17.34 10.09
N CYS A 65 -11.82 -16.40 9.15
CA CYS A 65 -10.65 -15.74 8.59
C CYS A 65 -9.89 -14.88 9.62
N PHE A 66 -10.60 -14.15 10.50
CA PHE A 66 -9.96 -13.39 11.59
C PHE A 66 -9.27 -14.29 12.62
N LEU A 67 -9.92 -15.40 13.01
CA LEU A 67 -9.33 -16.41 13.90
C LEU A 67 -8.11 -17.07 13.23
N GLY A 68 -8.22 -17.43 11.95
CA GLY A 68 -7.11 -17.96 11.16
C GLY A 68 -5.93 -16.99 11.09
N PHE A 69 -6.20 -15.70 10.84
CA PHE A 69 -5.20 -14.64 10.90
C PHE A 69 -4.53 -14.58 12.28
N GLY A 70 -5.31 -14.56 13.37
CA GLY A 70 -4.76 -14.50 14.73
C GLY A 70 -3.89 -15.71 15.09
N LEU A 71 -4.33 -16.92 14.74
CA LEU A 71 -3.60 -18.17 15.00
C LEU A 71 -2.31 -18.24 14.17
N LEU A 72 -2.37 -17.92 12.87
CA LEU A 72 -1.19 -17.92 12.00
C LEU A 72 -0.21 -16.80 12.36
N LEU A 73 -0.71 -15.64 12.82
CA LEU A 73 0.13 -14.56 13.34
C LEU A 73 0.82 -14.97 14.64
N ALA A 74 0.12 -15.64 15.55
CA ALA A 74 0.71 -16.18 16.78
C ALA A 74 1.76 -17.25 16.47
N LEU A 75 1.48 -18.16 15.55
CA LEU A 75 2.42 -19.17 15.06
C LEU A 75 3.66 -18.53 14.43
N PHE A 76 3.47 -17.52 13.58
CA PHE A 76 4.55 -16.76 12.98
C PHE A 76 5.40 -16.06 14.05
N GLY A 77 4.77 -15.40 15.03
CA GLY A 77 5.46 -14.74 16.14
C GLY A 77 6.26 -15.73 16.99
N TYR A 78 5.69 -16.90 17.29
CA TYR A 78 6.38 -17.98 17.99
C TYR A 78 7.60 -18.50 17.20
N MET A 79 7.45 -18.69 15.89
CA MET A 79 8.57 -19.10 15.03
C MET A 79 9.68 -18.05 14.96
N GLN A 80 9.34 -16.76 14.86
CA GLN A 80 10.33 -15.67 14.87
C GLN A 80 11.03 -15.57 16.23
N TYR A 81 10.32 -15.82 17.33
CA TYR A 81 10.89 -15.84 18.67
C TYR A 81 11.91 -16.98 18.83
N HIS A 82 11.57 -18.21 18.43
CA HIS A 82 12.51 -19.33 18.48
C HIS A 82 13.70 -19.18 17.53
N GLN A 83 13.49 -18.63 16.33
CA GLN A 83 14.57 -18.39 15.36
C GLN A 83 15.56 -17.30 15.85
N LYS A 84 15.11 -16.37 16.70
CA LYS A 84 15.96 -15.35 17.32
C LYS A 84 16.98 -15.97 18.28
N ASP A 85 16.56 -16.92 19.11
CA ASP A 85 17.44 -17.56 20.09
C ASP A 85 18.49 -18.43 19.39
N GLU A 86 18.09 -19.16 18.35
CA GLU A 86 19.00 -19.96 17.52
C GLU A 86 20.06 -19.09 16.80
N TYR A 87 19.68 -17.90 16.32
CA TYR A 87 20.61 -16.94 15.74
C TYR A 87 21.66 -16.43 16.74
N VAL A 88 21.25 -16.08 17.96
CA VAL A 88 22.17 -15.56 19.00
C VAL A 88 23.20 -16.63 19.41
N ILE A 89 22.79 -17.89 19.47
CA ILE A 89 23.68 -19.03 19.77
C ILE A 89 24.63 -19.31 18.58
N ALA A 90 24.12 -19.26 17.35
CA ALA A 90 24.95 -19.44 16.15
C ALA A 90 25.99 -18.30 15.97
N ALA A 91 25.65 -17.08 16.38
CA ALA A 91 26.55 -15.91 16.32
C ALA A 91 27.68 -15.94 17.36
N SER A 92 27.52 -16.67 18.46
CA SER A 92 28.50 -16.76 19.55
C SER A 92 29.52 -17.91 19.39
N THR A 93 29.37 -18.76 18.38
CA THR A 93 30.23 -19.94 18.17
C THR A 93 31.19 -19.73 16.97
N PRO A 94 32.53 -19.59 17.16
CA PRO A 94 33.45 -19.15 16.10
C PRO A 94 33.75 -20.19 15.00
N THR A 95 33.55 -21.48 15.28
CA THR A 95 34.13 -22.56 14.46
C THR A 95 33.27 -23.03 13.28
N ASN A 96 31.99 -22.66 13.21
CA ASN A 96 31.06 -23.00 12.10
C ASN A 96 30.04 -21.88 11.82
N ALA A 97 30.41 -20.63 12.12
CA ALA A 97 29.51 -19.47 12.09
C ALA A 97 28.82 -19.29 10.73
N GLY A 98 29.52 -19.55 9.61
CA GLY A 98 28.98 -19.35 8.26
C GLY A 98 27.77 -20.21 7.93
N LEU A 99 27.76 -21.51 8.28
CA LEU A 99 26.68 -22.42 7.87
C LEU A 99 25.47 -22.36 8.81
N ASN A 100 25.69 -22.19 10.12
CA ASN A 100 24.62 -22.15 11.12
C ASN A 100 23.91 -20.78 11.16
N LEU A 101 24.63 -19.66 10.95
CA LEU A 101 23.99 -18.33 10.85
C LEU A 101 23.01 -18.22 9.67
N ILE A 102 23.26 -18.97 8.61
CA ILE A 102 22.44 -18.99 7.40
C ILE A 102 21.13 -19.77 7.63
N ARG A 103 21.12 -20.75 8.54
CA ARG A 103 19.95 -21.57 8.84
C ARG A 103 18.94 -20.86 9.75
N SER A 104 19.42 -19.93 10.57
CA SER A 104 18.66 -19.19 11.59
C SER A 104 18.41 -17.72 11.20
N GLN A 105 18.22 -17.42 9.91
CA GLN A 105 17.84 -16.07 9.51
C GLN A 105 16.35 -15.82 9.77
N CYS A 106 16.08 -15.00 10.79
CA CYS A 106 14.75 -14.44 11.02
C CYS A 106 14.36 -13.55 9.82
N LEU A 107 13.24 -13.87 9.18
CA LEU A 107 12.68 -13.07 8.07
C LEU A 107 12.42 -11.61 8.51
N VAL A 108 12.06 -11.44 9.78
CA VAL A 108 11.82 -10.16 10.42
C VAL A 108 12.70 -10.08 11.67
N PRO A 109 13.85 -9.37 11.63
CA PRO A 109 14.68 -9.23 12.82
C PRO A 109 13.94 -8.36 13.84
N LEU A 110 13.35 -9.00 14.86
CA LEU A 110 12.55 -8.35 15.91
C LEU A 110 13.29 -7.21 16.62
N ARG A 111 14.63 -7.27 16.67
CA ARG A 111 15.48 -6.19 17.19
C ARG A 111 15.36 -4.89 16.38
N VAL A 112 15.19 -4.99 15.06
CA VAL A 112 15.04 -3.84 14.16
C VAL A 112 13.62 -3.25 14.30
N LEU A 113 12.59 -4.10 14.41
CA LEU A 113 11.22 -3.63 14.71
C LEU A 113 11.07 -2.99 16.10
N SER A 114 11.91 -3.38 17.06
CA SER A 114 11.91 -2.76 18.41
C SER A 114 12.43 -1.31 18.40
N GLN A 115 13.05 -0.86 17.30
CA GLN A 115 13.45 0.53 17.15
C GLN A 115 12.23 1.38 16.78
N ARG A 116 11.89 2.35 17.65
CA ARG A 116 10.74 3.25 17.45
C ARG A 116 10.75 3.91 16.06
N SER A 117 11.91 4.35 15.58
CA SER A 117 12.03 5.00 14.27
C SER A 117 11.65 4.06 13.12
N VAL A 118 12.02 2.78 13.19
CA VAL A 118 11.69 1.78 12.15
C VAL A 118 10.22 1.40 12.21
N LEU A 119 9.68 1.17 13.42
CA LEU A 119 8.26 0.84 13.60
C LEU A 119 7.36 1.97 13.07
N LEU A 120 7.63 3.21 13.46
CA LEU A 120 6.89 4.38 12.99
C LEU A 120 7.05 4.57 11.47
N GLY A 121 8.25 4.35 10.92
CA GLY A 121 8.48 4.40 9.48
C GLY A 121 7.70 3.33 8.70
N CYS A 122 7.58 2.12 9.25
CA CYS A 122 6.76 1.05 8.68
C CYS A 122 5.27 1.38 8.74
N ILE A 123 4.77 1.87 9.88
CA ILE A 123 3.37 2.30 10.04
C ILE A 123 3.05 3.43 9.05
N PHE A 124 3.90 4.45 8.98
CA PHE A 124 3.76 5.54 8.03
C PHE A 124 3.70 5.05 6.59
N SER A 125 4.65 4.19 6.20
CA SER A 125 4.71 3.63 4.85
C SER A 125 3.52 2.75 4.51
N CYS A 126 3.03 1.98 5.49
CA CYS A 126 1.81 1.17 5.37
C CYS A 126 0.59 2.05 5.08
N LEU A 127 0.34 3.05 5.93
CA LEU A 127 -0.79 3.96 5.79
C LEU A 127 -0.74 4.74 4.48
N LEU A 128 0.42 5.29 4.13
CA LEU A 128 0.62 6.06 2.91
C LEU A 128 0.42 5.20 1.66
N GLN A 129 0.92 3.97 1.65
CA GLN A 129 0.73 3.05 0.52
C GLN A 129 -0.74 2.62 0.38
N GLY A 130 -1.45 2.44 1.50
CA GLY A 130 -2.90 2.19 1.49
C GLY A 130 -3.70 3.32 0.87
N ALA A 131 -3.38 4.57 1.23
CA ALA A 131 -4.00 5.74 0.63
C ALA A 131 -3.71 5.85 -0.88
N MET A 132 -2.46 5.62 -1.28
CA MET A 132 -2.05 5.70 -2.69
C MET A 132 -2.66 4.60 -3.56
N MET A 133 -2.74 3.36 -3.06
CA MET A 133 -3.38 2.26 -3.77
C MET A 133 -4.88 2.50 -3.96
N THR A 134 -5.55 3.03 -2.93
CA THR A 134 -6.96 3.44 -3.01
C THR A 134 -7.16 4.45 -4.14
N GLN A 135 -6.35 5.51 -4.19
CA GLN A 135 -6.48 6.54 -5.22
C GLN A 135 -6.19 6.02 -6.63
N THR A 136 -5.11 5.25 -6.76
CA THR A 136 -4.66 4.74 -8.06
C THR A 136 -5.66 3.75 -8.65
N TYR A 137 -6.41 3.03 -7.80
CA TYR A 137 -7.47 2.13 -8.23
C TYR A 137 -8.78 2.86 -8.55
N TYR A 138 -9.24 3.77 -7.68
CA TYR A 138 -10.55 4.41 -7.82
C TYR A 138 -10.58 5.60 -8.77
N LEU A 139 -9.44 6.20 -9.09
CA LEU A 139 -9.36 7.30 -10.05
C LEU A 139 -9.61 6.88 -11.52
N PRO A 140 -9.02 5.80 -12.07
CA PRO A 140 -9.41 5.31 -13.39
C PRO A 140 -10.84 4.79 -13.38
N PHE A 141 -11.26 4.16 -12.27
CA PHE A 141 -12.63 3.70 -12.07
C PHE A 141 -13.64 4.85 -12.11
N TYR A 142 -13.31 6.00 -11.51
CA TYR A 142 -14.11 7.23 -11.60
C TYR A 142 -14.32 7.66 -13.06
N PHE A 143 -13.26 7.67 -13.87
CA PHE A 143 -13.38 8.05 -15.27
C PHE A 143 -14.27 7.06 -16.05
N GLN A 144 -14.13 5.76 -15.81
CA GLN A 144 -14.94 4.74 -16.46
C GLN A 144 -16.39 4.74 -15.99
N ALA A 145 -16.64 4.51 -14.70
CA ALA A 145 -17.97 4.29 -14.15
C ALA A 145 -18.78 5.58 -14.00
N VAL A 146 -18.15 6.70 -13.63
CA VAL A 146 -18.88 7.95 -13.35
C VAL A 146 -18.98 8.83 -14.59
N ARG A 147 -17.87 9.03 -15.32
CA ARG A 147 -17.88 9.83 -16.55
C ARG A 147 -18.29 9.03 -17.79
N GLY A 148 -18.25 7.71 -17.74
CA GLY A 148 -18.62 6.87 -18.88
C GLY A 148 -17.57 6.85 -19.99
N THR A 149 -16.31 7.13 -19.67
CA THR A 149 -15.23 7.02 -20.67
C THR A 149 -14.83 5.56 -20.84
N ASP A 150 -14.30 5.21 -22.02
CA ASP A 150 -13.73 3.90 -22.26
C ASP A 150 -12.45 3.66 -21.44
N ALA A 151 -12.04 2.39 -21.36
CA ALA A 151 -10.85 1.99 -20.60
C ALA A 151 -9.58 2.71 -21.09
N GLN A 152 -9.45 2.91 -22.41
CA GLN A 152 -8.30 3.59 -23.01
C GLN A 152 -8.21 5.08 -22.59
N THR A 153 -9.31 5.84 -22.71
CA THR A 153 -9.31 7.26 -22.29
C THR A 153 -9.16 7.41 -20.79
N SER A 154 -9.69 6.48 -19.99
CA SER A 154 -9.51 6.50 -18.53
C SER A 154 -8.03 6.30 -18.15
N GLY A 155 -7.32 5.41 -18.84
CA GLY A 155 -5.89 5.19 -18.65
C GLY A 155 -5.05 6.40 -19.02
N PHE A 156 -5.41 7.09 -20.10
CA PHE A 156 -4.78 8.37 -20.44
C PHE A 156 -5.06 9.46 -19.38
N SER A 157 -6.26 9.48 -18.82
CA SER A 157 -6.70 10.52 -17.87
C SER A 157 -6.04 10.43 -16.49
N ILE A 158 -5.40 9.30 -16.14
CA ILE A 158 -4.61 9.13 -14.90
C ILE A 158 -3.11 9.42 -15.09
N LEU A 159 -2.62 9.60 -16.33
CA LEU A 159 -1.21 9.92 -16.59
C LEU A 159 -0.69 11.12 -15.78
N PRO A 160 -1.45 12.23 -15.59
CA PRO A 160 -0.98 13.36 -14.79
C PRO A 160 -0.55 12.93 -13.38
N TYR A 161 -1.30 12.02 -12.73
CA TYR A 161 -0.97 11.51 -11.41
C TYR A 161 0.40 10.81 -11.39
N GLY A 162 0.63 9.84 -12.28
CA GLY A 162 1.87 9.05 -12.34
C GLY A 162 3.09 9.86 -12.79
N VAL A 163 2.92 10.73 -13.79
CA VAL A 163 4.00 11.60 -14.30
C VAL A 163 4.43 12.58 -13.21
N THR A 164 3.49 13.20 -12.50
CA THR A 164 3.84 14.14 -11.44
C THR A 164 4.52 13.45 -10.26
N ILE A 165 4.10 12.24 -9.87
CA ILE A 165 4.82 11.44 -8.86
C ILE A 165 6.27 11.24 -9.29
N SER A 166 6.50 10.86 -10.54
CA SER A 166 7.85 10.57 -11.06
C SER A 166 8.74 11.83 -11.04
N ILE A 167 8.22 12.96 -11.50
CA ILE A 167 8.95 14.25 -11.50
C ILE A 167 9.22 14.72 -10.06
N ALA A 168 8.22 14.68 -9.19
CA ALA A 168 8.36 15.10 -7.79
C ALA A 168 9.35 14.22 -7.02
N THR A 169 9.39 12.92 -7.31
CA THR A 169 10.37 11.96 -6.78
C THR A 169 11.79 12.35 -7.20
N LEU A 170 12.03 12.64 -8.49
CA LEU A 170 13.35 13.05 -8.96
C LEU A 170 13.83 14.37 -8.33
N ILE A 171 12.95 15.36 -8.26
CA ILE A 171 13.25 16.68 -7.69
C ILE A 171 13.54 16.56 -6.19
N SER A 172 12.65 15.91 -5.44
CA SER A 172 12.81 15.75 -3.98
C SER A 172 14.07 14.95 -3.62
N GLY A 173 14.37 13.87 -4.35
CA GLY A 173 15.60 13.11 -4.13
C GLY A 173 16.86 13.92 -4.35
N THR A 174 16.88 14.75 -5.40
CA THR A 174 18.00 15.67 -5.66
C THR A 174 18.13 16.72 -4.56
N LEU A 175 17.02 17.35 -4.16
CA LEU A 175 17.00 18.38 -3.12
C LEU A 175 17.44 17.83 -1.75
N VAL A 176 17.01 16.62 -1.39
CA VAL A 176 17.44 15.96 -0.15
C VAL A 176 18.93 15.63 -0.17
N THR A 177 19.43 15.16 -1.32
CA THR A 177 20.87 14.86 -1.49
C THR A 177 21.73 16.12 -1.33
N LEU A 178 21.27 17.26 -1.86
CA LEU A 178 21.99 18.53 -1.78
C LEU A 178 21.87 19.21 -0.40
N SER A 179 20.66 19.21 0.18
CA SER A 179 20.40 19.94 1.44
C SER A 179 20.78 19.15 2.69
N GLY A 180 20.79 17.81 2.64
CA GLY A 180 20.99 16.95 3.80
C GLY A 180 19.83 16.95 4.80
N PHE A 181 18.77 17.75 4.57
CA PHE A 181 17.59 17.84 5.42
C PHE A 181 16.38 17.22 4.72
N TYR A 182 15.89 16.10 5.23
CA TYR A 182 14.76 15.38 4.63
C TYR A 182 13.44 15.66 5.39
N VAL A 183 13.48 15.75 6.72
CA VAL A 183 12.28 15.94 7.57
C VAL A 183 11.31 17.03 7.04
N PRO A 184 11.74 18.27 6.71
CA PRO A 184 10.80 19.31 6.25
C PRO A 184 10.03 18.94 4.98
N PHE A 185 10.67 18.25 4.04
CA PHE A 185 10.03 17.81 2.79
C PHE A 185 8.97 16.73 3.05
N MET A 186 9.14 15.89 4.07
CA MET A 186 8.10 14.92 4.45
C MET A 186 6.85 15.60 5.01
N TRP A 187 7.01 16.65 5.83
CA TRP A 187 5.86 17.41 6.36
C TRP A 187 5.08 18.08 5.22
N VAL A 188 5.80 18.77 4.35
CA VAL A 188 5.20 19.49 3.22
C VAL A 188 4.53 18.50 2.27
N GLY A 189 5.23 17.43 1.88
CA GLY A 189 4.68 16.40 1.01
C GLY A 189 3.44 15.75 1.62
N SER A 190 3.44 15.44 2.91
CA SER A 190 2.30 14.82 3.61
C SER A 190 1.10 15.73 3.69
N GLY A 191 1.31 17.01 4.00
CA GLY A 191 0.23 18.00 3.99
C GLY A 191 -0.39 18.14 2.59
N ILE A 192 0.45 18.24 1.56
CA ILE A 192 0.00 18.32 0.16
C ILE A 192 -0.77 17.07 -0.26
N PHE A 193 -0.29 15.88 0.10
CA PHE A 193 -0.95 14.62 -0.23
C PHE A 193 -2.33 14.51 0.42
N VAL A 194 -2.46 14.82 1.71
CA VAL A 194 -3.74 14.77 2.43
C VAL A 194 -4.71 15.81 1.87
N ALA A 195 -4.25 17.04 1.64
CA ALA A 195 -5.06 18.09 1.04
C ALA A 195 -5.52 17.71 -0.38
N GLY A 196 -4.62 17.17 -1.21
CA GLY A 196 -4.94 16.68 -2.55
C GLY A 196 -5.92 15.51 -2.54
N SER A 197 -5.77 14.59 -1.59
CA SER A 197 -6.73 13.50 -1.37
C SER A 197 -8.13 14.04 -1.06
N GLY A 198 -8.21 15.09 -0.23
CA GLY A 198 -9.46 15.79 0.06
C GLY A 198 -10.04 16.52 -1.15
N LEU A 199 -9.21 17.05 -2.04
CA LEU A 199 -9.68 17.63 -3.31
C LEU A 199 -10.25 16.57 -4.25
N LEU A 200 -9.60 15.40 -4.37
CA LEU A 200 -10.09 14.28 -5.18
C LEU A 200 -11.46 13.76 -4.72
N TYR A 201 -11.74 13.80 -3.42
CA TYR A 201 -13.07 13.51 -2.87
C TYR A 201 -14.17 14.41 -3.46
N THR A 202 -13.86 15.67 -3.79
CA THR A 202 -14.83 16.65 -4.34
C THR A 202 -15.09 16.52 -5.85
N LEU A 203 -14.60 15.45 -6.48
CA LEU A 203 -14.84 15.19 -7.89
C LEU A 203 -16.32 14.85 -8.14
N SER A 204 -16.95 15.66 -8.98
CA SER A 204 -18.31 15.44 -9.48
C SER A 204 -18.28 15.02 -10.95
N ARG A 205 -19.35 14.38 -11.43
CA ARG A 205 -19.51 13.96 -12.83
C ARG A 205 -19.25 15.06 -13.87
N SER A 206 -19.59 16.31 -13.55
CA SER A 206 -19.41 17.50 -14.40
C SER A 206 -18.07 18.22 -14.20
N SER A 207 -17.12 17.62 -13.47
CA SER A 207 -15.83 18.26 -13.20
C SER A 207 -15.06 18.52 -14.51
N PRO A 208 -14.65 19.78 -14.78
CA PRO A 208 -13.92 20.12 -15.99
C PRO A 208 -12.51 19.52 -15.96
N PHE A 209 -11.88 19.42 -17.14
CA PHE A 209 -10.52 18.92 -17.32
C PHE A 209 -9.53 19.51 -16.31
N ALA A 210 -9.51 20.84 -16.19
CA ALA A 210 -8.61 21.56 -15.30
C ALA A 210 -8.73 21.14 -13.82
N LYS A 211 -9.94 20.81 -13.36
CA LYS A 211 -10.21 20.46 -11.96
C LYS A 211 -9.57 19.11 -11.62
N TRP A 212 -9.91 18.06 -12.37
CA TRP A 212 -9.35 16.73 -12.08
C TRP A 212 -7.86 16.63 -12.44
N PHE A 213 -7.40 17.33 -13.47
CA PHE A 213 -5.98 17.37 -13.83
C PHE A 213 -5.18 18.05 -12.70
N GLY A 214 -5.62 19.22 -12.25
CA GLY A 214 -4.98 19.95 -11.16
C GLY A 214 -4.93 19.16 -9.85
N TYR A 215 -6.02 18.46 -9.51
CA TYR A 215 -6.06 17.63 -8.29
C TYR A 215 -5.10 16.45 -8.35
N GLN A 216 -4.96 15.81 -9.51
CA GLN A 216 -3.98 14.74 -9.71
C GLN A 216 -2.54 15.23 -9.57
N VAL A 217 -2.21 16.35 -10.22
CA VAL A 217 -0.88 16.97 -10.13
C VAL A 217 -0.57 17.35 -8.68
N PHE A 218 -1.51 17.99 -8.00
CA PHE A 218 -1.33 18.40 -6.61
C PHE A 218 -1.10 17.21 -5.68
N THR A 219 -1.97 16.19 -5.76
CA THR A 219 -1.87 14.98 -4.93
C THR A 219 -0.60 14.18 -5.25
N GLY A 220 -0.29 13.99 -6.54
CA GLY A 220 0.90 13.27 -7.00
C GLY A 220 2.20 13.95 -6.62
N THR A 221 2.23 15.28 -6.56
CA THR A 221 3.39 16.03 -6.08
C THR A 221 3.65 15.71 -4.61
N GLY A 222 2.60 15.73 -3.77
CA GLY A 222 2.70 15.39 -2.35
C GLY A 222 3.29 13.99 -2.14
N TYR A 223 2.71 12.98 -2.81
CA TYR A 223 3.18 11.60 -2.71
C TYR A 223 4.63 11.43 -3.21
N GLY A 224 4.96 11.99 -4.38
CA GLY A 224 6.28 11.88 -4.98
C GLY A 224 7.38 12.56 -4.16
N VAL A 225 7.07 13.66 -3.47
CA VAL A 225 8.00 14.25 -2.51
C VAL A 225 8.27 13.28 -1.37
N MET A 226 7.24 12.64 -0.80
CA MET A 226 7.39 11.83 0.42
C MET A 226 8.07 10.48 0.20
N VAL A 227 7.83 9.82 -0.94
CA VAL A 227 8.23 8.43 -1.17
C VAL A 227 9.75 8.24 -1.18
N VAL A 228 10.50 9.23 -1.66
CA VAL A 228 11.98 9.17 -1.70
C VAL A 228 12.58 9.18 -0.31
N LEU A 229 11.99 9.96 0.59
CA LEU A 229 12.52 10.18 1.92
C LEU A 229 12.31 8.97 2.83
N ALA A 230 11.23 8.21 2.61
CA ALA A 230 10.98 6.96 3.32
C ALA A 230 12.02 5.86 2.99
N ALA A 231 12.57 5.87 1.77
CA ALA A 231 13.57 4.89 1.32
C ALA A 231 15.00 5.21 1.82
N ALA A 232 15.34 6.49 1.98
CA ALA A 232 16.68 6.93 2.35
C ALA A 232 17.05 6.65 3.82
N ASP A 233 16.06 6.61 4.72
CA ASP A 233 16.29 6.61 6.17
C ASP A 233 16.39 5.20 6.79
N ILE A 234 16.08 4.15 6.03
CA ILE A 234 15.98 2.78 6.56
C ILE A 234 16.70 1.74 5.67
N PRO A 235 18.03 1.81 5.43
CA PRO A 235 18.74 0.81 4.61
C PRO A 235 18.66 -0.62 5.19
N LEU A 236 18.71 -0.76 6.53
CA LEU A 236 18.62 -2.06 7.24
C LEU A 236 17.18 -2.55 7.46
N GLY A 237 16.17 -1.76 7.12
CA GLY A 237 14.75 -2.10 7.25
C GLY A 237 13.96 -1.90 5.96
N SER A 238 14.64 -1.75 4.81
CA SER A 238 14.03 -1.57 3.49
C SER A 238 13.07 -2.69 3.12
N THR A 239 13.39 -3.95 3.49
CA THR A 239 12.50 -5.10 3.29
C THR A 239 11.25 -5.03 4.17
N LEU A 240 11.36 -4.55 5.41
CA LEU A 240 10.22 -4.38 6.31
C LEU A 240 9.33 -3.22 5.87
N VAL A 241 9.92 -2.14 5.36
CA VAL A 241 9.18 -1.01 4.78
C VAL A 241 8.42 -1.44 3.53
N ILE A 242 9.06 -2.18 2.61
CA ILE A 242 8.38 -2.72 1.42
C ILE A 242 7.26 -3.68 1.83
N LEU A 243 7.50 -4.57 2.79
CA LEU A 243 6.47 -5.46 3.32
C LEU A 243 5.30 -4.64 3.89
N ALA A 244 5.59 -3.59 4.66
CA ALA A 244 4.58 -2.70 5.23
C ALA A 244 3.80 -1.94 4.15
N GLN A 245 4.48 -1.49 3.08
CA GLN A 245 3.84 -0.88 1.91
C GLN A 245 2.90 -1.87 1.22
N CYS A 246 3.36 -3.07 0.89
CA CYS A 246 2.51 -4.08 0.27
C CYS A 246 1.29 -4.39 1.14
N LEU A 247 1.50 -4.59 2.45
CA LEU A 247 0.43 -4.85 3.40
C LEU A 247 -0.58 -3.70 3.46
N GLY A 248 -0.08 -2.47 3.61
CA GLY A 248 -0.90 -1.28 3.69
C GLY A 248 -1.68 -1.00 2.40
N GLY A 249 -1.05 -1.21 1.26
CA GLY A 249 -1.68 -1.15 -0.07
C GLY A 249 -2.85 -2.10 -0.20
N SER A 250 -2.66 -3.38 0.16
CA SER A 250 -3.71 -4.39 0.11
C SER A 250 -4.84 -4.14 1.11
N ILE A 251 -4.51 -3.82 2.37
CA ILE A 251 -5.52 -3.52 3.41
C ILE A 251 -6.30 -2.25 3.05
N GLY A 252 -5.61 -1.19 2.66
CA GLY A 252 -6.24 0.09 2.31
C GLY A 252 -7.20 -0.07 1.14
N LEU A 253 -6.79 -0.80 0.09
CA LEU A 253 -7.65 -1.10 -1.04
C LEU A 253 -8.85 -1.97 -0.66
N ALA A 254 -8.66 -2.99 0.19
CA ALA A 254 -9.76 -3.84 0.66
C ALA A 254 -10.80 -3.05 1.48
N ILE A 255 -10.35 -2.14 2.34
CA ILE A 255 -11.24 -1.24 3.09
C ILE A 255 -12.00 -0.32 2.13
N ALA A 256 -11.30 0.29 1.17
CA ALA A 256 -11.93 1.15 0.17
C ALA A 256 -12.94 0.40 -0.71
N GLU A 257 -12.65 -0.86 -1.07
CA GLU A 257 -13.58 -1.74 -1.78
C GLU A 257 -14.84 -2.01 -0.96
N ASN A 258 -14.69 -2.27 0.33
CA ASN A 258 -15.83 -2.48 1.20
C ASN A 258 -16.72 -1.25 1.31
N VAL A 259 -16.12 -0.08 1.56
CA VAL A 259 -16.81 1.20 1.64
C VAL A 259 -17.53 1.50 0.32
N PHE A 260 -16.84 1.33 -0.80
CA PHE A 260 -17.40 1.52 -2.14
C PHE A 260 -18.62 0.62 -2.39
N ARG A 261 -18.50 -0.69 -2.15
CA ARG A 261 -19.58 -1.65 -2.41
C ARG A 261 -20.80 -1.36 -1.53
N ASN A 262 -20.60 -1.09 -0.25
CA ASN A 262 -21.70 -0.80 0.67
C ASN A 262 -22.42 0.50 0.30
N ALA A 263 -21.67 1.55 -0.06
CA ALA A 263 -22.23 2.81 -0.52
C ALA A 263 -23.01 2.61 -1.84
N LEU A 264 -22.41 1.91 -2.80
CA LEU A 264 -23.03 1.62 -4.10
C LEU A 264 -24.34 0.86 -3.93
N HIS A 265 -24.32 -0.27 -3.19
CA HIS A 265 -25.49 -1.09 -2.93
C HIS A 265 -26.63 -0.28 -2.30
N THR A 266 -26.31 0.55 -1.28
CA THR A 266 -27.29 1.41 -0.60
C THR A 266 -27.92 2.42 -1.54
N HIS A 267 -27.13 3.05 -2.41
CA HIS A 267 -27.62 4.04 -3.37
C HIS A 267 -28.38 3.41 -4.55
N LEU A 268 -28.02 2.20 -4.97
CA LEU A 268 -28.73 1.47 -6.02
C LEU A 268 -30.10 0.96 -5.54
N LEU A 269 -30.21 0.50 -4.29
CA LEU A 269 -31.50 0.09 -3.71
C LEU A 269 -32.52 1.23 -3.61
N ALA A 270 -32.05 2.47 -3.55
CA ALA A 270 -32.93 3.64 -3.57
C ALA A 270 -33.56 3.91 -4.95
N LEU A 271 -33.04 3.29 -6.02
CA LEU A 271 -33.53 3.43 -7.38
C LEU A 271 -34.50 2.30 -7.72
N GLN A 272 -35.71 2.64 -8.17
CA GLN A 272 -36.69 1.66 -8.64
C GLN A 272 -36.38 1.27 -10.11
N GLY A 273 -36.50 -0.02 -10.43
CA GLY A 273 -36.34 -0.53 -11.80
C GLY A 273 -34.89 -0.85 -12.21
N VAL A 274 -33.95 -0.86 -11.26
CA VAL A 274 -32.55 -1.28 -11.50
C VAL A 274 -32.32 -2.68 -10.97
N ASP A 275 -31.72 -3.55 -11.79
CA ASP A 275 -31.19 -4.83 -11.33
C ASP A 275 -29.85 -4.62 -10.63
N VAL A 276 -29.90 -4.46 -9.30
CA VAL A 276 -28.72 -4.14 -8.46
C VAL A 276 -27.60 -5.19 -8.63
N PRO A 277 -27.88 -6.52 -8.52
CA PRO A 277 -26.87 -7.55 -8.79
C PRO A 277 -26.19 -7.43 -10.17
N ALA A 278 -26.95 -7.13 -11.22
CA ALA A 278 -26.38 -7.00 -12.57
C ALA A 278 -25.45 -5.77 -12.69
N VAL A 279 -25.83 -4.65 -12.08
CA VAL A 279 -25.02 -3.42 -12.08
C VAL A 279 -23.74 -3.58 -11.25
N GLU A 280 -23.82 -4.26 -10.11
CA GLU A 280 -22.65 -4.57 -9.29
C GLU A 280 -21.71 -5.55 -9.98
N ALA A 281 -22.25 -6.57 -10.66
CA ALA A 281 -21.47 -7.53 -11.42
C ALA A 281 -20.77 -6.90 -12.64
N ALA A 282 -21.41 -5.91 -13.28
CA ALA A 282 -20.82 -5.15 -14.37
C ALA A 282 -19.65 -4.25 -13.91
N GLY A 283 -19.57 -3.95 -12.61
CA GLY A 283 -18.43 -3.24 -12.03
C GLY A 283 -18.20 -1.85 -12.61
N GLY A 284 -19.25 -1.18 -13.10
CA GLY A 284 -19.16 0.17 -13.67
C GLY A 284 -18.64 0.27 -15.10
N ALA A 285 -18.17 -0.83 -15.71
CA ALA A 285 -17.84 -0.86 -17.13
C ALA A 285 -19.11 -1.05 -17.97
N GLU A 286 -19.19 -0.37 -19.12
CA GLU A 286 -20.27 -0.54 -20.10
C GLU A 286 -21.69 -0.50 -19.50
N LEU A 287 -21.91 0.33 -18.47
CA LEU A 287 -23.23 0.44 -17.78
C LEU A 287 -24.40 0.70 -18.74
N GLN A 288 -24.13 1.30 -19.89
CA GLN A 288 -25.08 1.52 -20.98
C GLN A 288 -25.67 0.23 -21.60
N ASN A 289 -24.99 -0.91 -21.45
CA ASN A 289 -25.44 -2.22 -21.93
C ASN A 289 -26.29 -2.97 -20.90
N VAL A 290 -26.25 -2.54 -19.63
CA VAL A 290 -26.87 -3.24 -18.49
C VAL A 290 -28.06 -2.45 -17.92
N VAL A 291 -28.04 -1.13 -18.06
CA VAL A 291 -29.05 -0.24 -17.48
C VAL A 291 -29.79 0.52 -18.58
N PRO A 292 -31.13 0.65 -18.49
CA PRO A 292 -31.90 1.51 -19.39
C PRO A 292 -31.35 2.95 -19.42
N VAL A 293 -31.38 3.59 -20.59
CA VAL A 293 -30.80 4.93 -20.83
C VAL A 293 -31.35 5.97 -19.84
N GLU A 294 -32.62 5.83 -19.43
CA GLU A 294 -33.31 6.69 -18.47
C GLU A 294 -32.72 6.60 -17.05
N LEU A 295 -32.28 5.41 -16.64
CA LEU A 295 -31.72 5.14 -15.30
C LEU A 295 -30.20 5.25 -15.24
N LEU A 296 -29.54 5.34 -16.40
CA LEU A 296 -28.09 5.46 -16.53
C LEU A 296 -27.55 6.73 -15.83
N GLY A 297 -28.30 7.83 -15.89
CA GLY A 297 -27.99 9.06 -15.17
C GLY A 297 -27.87 8.83 -13.65
N PRO A 298 -28.98 8.44 -12.98
CA PRO A 298 -29.00 8.11 -11.56
C PRO A 298 -28.00 7.04 -11.13
N VAL A 299 -27.82 5.98 -11.91
CA VAL A 299 -26.84 4.92 -11.60
C VAL A 299 -25.41 5.46 -11.58
N ARG A 300 -25.02 6.29 -12.56
CA ARG A 300 -23.69 6.94 -12.56
C ARG A 300 -23.50 7.88 -11.37
N ASP A 301 -24.57 8.50 -10.88
CA ASP A 301 -24.51 9.34 -9.69
C ASP A 301 -24.36 8.50 -8.40
N ALA A 302 -24.96 7.30 -8.34
CA ALA A 302 -24.69 6.34 -7.28
C ALA A 302 -23.21 5.90 -7.28
N PHE A 303 -22.64 5.57 -8.45
CA PHE A 303 -21.20 5.30 -8.59
C PHE A 303 -20.35 6.49 -8.16
N ARG A 304 -20.75 7.73 -8.48
CA ARG A 304 -20.05 8.94 -8.06
C ARG A 304 -19.92 9.01 -6.54
N VAL A 305 -21.03 8.81 -5.81
CA VAL A 305 -21.02 8.86 -4.35
C VAL A 305 -20.17 7.73 -3.77
N ALA A 306 -20.34 6.51 -4.28
CA ALA A 306 -19.56 5.36 -3.82
C ALA A 306 -18.04 5.56 -4.03
N VAL A 307 -17.62 6.13 -5.17
CA VAL A 307 -16.23 6.47 -5.45
C VAL A 307 -15.73 7.58 -4.52
N SER A 308 -16.53 8.62 -4.28
CA SER A 308 -16.20 9.67 -3.31
C SER A 308 -15.96 9.08 -1.92
N ASP A 309 -16.84 8.19 -1.45
CA ASP A 309 -16.69 7.52 -0.16
C ASP A 309 -15.42 6.65 -0.09
N ALA A 310 -15.06 5.98 -1.19
CA ALA A 310 -13.79 5.27 -1.30
C ALA A 310 -12.58 6.22 -1.18
N PHE A 311 -12.62 7.41 -1.78
CA PHE A 311 -11.55 8.41 -1.62
C PHE A 311 -11.42 8.93 -0.19
N LEU A 312 -12.49 8.94 0.62
CA LEU A 312 -12.38 9.30 2.04
C LEU A 312 -11.48 8.34 2.83
N VAL A 313 -11.40 7.07 2.43
CA VAL A 313 -10.45 6.11 3.02
C VAL A 313 -9.01 6.59 2.80
N ALA A 314 -8.69 7.08 1.60
CA ALA A 314 -7.36 7.64 1.33
C ALA A 314 -7.07 8.91 2.15
N VAL A 315 -8.08 9.78 2.35
CA VAL A 315 -7.96 10.96 3.22
C VAL A 315 -7.71 10.55 4.67
N GLY A 316 -8.46 9.58 5.19
CA GLY A 316 -8.30 9.07 6.55
C GLY A 316 -6.93 8.43 6.77
N LEU A 317 -6.52 7.52 5.89
CA LEU A 317 -5.20 6.87 5.95
C LEU A 317 -4.06 7.89 5.83
N GLY A 318 -4.16 8.84 4.89
CA GLY A 318 -3.18 9.92 4.73
C GLY A 318 -3.11 10.84 5.95
N GLY A 319 -4.25 11.19 6.54
CA GLY A 319 -4.32 12.02 7.74
C GLY A 319 -3.71 11.35 8.97
N VAL A 320 -3.97 10.06 9.16
CA VAL A 320 -3.32 9.28 10.23
C VAL A 320 -1.82 9.14 9.96
N ALA A 321 -1.40 8.94 8.71
CA ALA A 321 0.01 8.92 8.33
C ALA A 321 0.71 10.26 8.65
N PHE A 322 0.06 11.38 8.37
CA PHE A 322 0.57 12.72 8.72
C PHE A 322 0.81 12.84 10.23
N LEU A 323 -0.12 12.37 11.07
CA LEU A 323 0.03 12.38 12.52
C LEU A 323 1.12 11.42 13.02
N ALA A 324 1.21 10.22 12.45
CA ALA A 324 2.24 9.25 12.79
C ALA A 324 3.66 9.80 12.54
N PHE A 325 3.79 10.65 11.52
CA PHE A 325 5.05 11.31 11.19
C PHE A 325 5.52 12.32 12.25
N VAL A 326 4.60 13.04 12.90
CA VAL A 326 4.94 14.00 13.96
C VAL A 326 5.68 13.32 15.11
N GLY A 327 5.40 12.05 15.36
CA GLY A 327 6.06 11.22 16.38
C GLY A 327 7.41 10.62 15.96
N MET A 328 7.83 10.73 14.70
CA MET A 328 9.08 10.14 14.23
C MET A 328 10.31 10.90 14.75
N GLU A 329 11.32 10.13 15.17
CA GLU A 329 12.55 10.65 15.71
C GLU A 329 13.35 11.39 14.62
N ARG A 330 13.65 12.67 14.86
CA ARG A 330 14.36 13.54 13.91
C ARG A 330 15.84 13.18 13.89
N LYS A 331 16.25 12.20 13.09
CA LYS A 331 17.67 11.93 12.87
C LYS A 331 18.14 12.76 11.68
N ARG A 332 19.35 13.32 11.77
CA ARG A 332 20.00 13.94 10.61
C ARG A 332 20.72 12.85 9.86
N ILE A 333 20.51 12.76 8.56
CA ILE A 333 21.39 11.99 7.70
C ILE A 333 22.69 12.80 7.64
N ILE A 334 23.66 12.44 8.48
CA ILE A 334 25.00 13.01 8.37
C ILE A 334 25.55 12.47 7.06
N ALA A 335 25.65 13.32 6.04
CA ALA A 335 26.36 12.98 4.82
C ALA A 335 27.75 12.47 5.22
N LYS A 336 28.06 11.21 4.89
CA LYS A 336 29.44 10.74 4.98
C LYS A 336 30.24 11.60 4.01
N GLY A 337 31.01 12.53 4.56
CA GLY A 337 31.97 13.31 3.80
C GLY A 337 32.92 12.36 3.06
N GLY A 338 33.03 12.60 1.76
CA GLY A 338 34.00 12.01 0.85
C GLY A 338 34.14 12.97 -0.30
#